data_AF-A0A7C3GMY8-F1
#
_entry.id   AF-A0A7C3GMY8-F1
#
_cell.length_a   1.000
_cell.length_b   1.000
_cell.length_c   1.000
_cell.angle_alpha   90.00
_cell.angle_beta   90.00
_cell.angle_gamma   90.00
#
_symmetry.space_group_name_H-M   'P 1'
#
loop_
_entity.id
_entity.type
_entity.pdbx_description
1 polymer ?
#
loop_
_entity_poly.entity_id
_entity_poly.type
_entity_poly.pdbx_seq_one_letter_code
_entity_poly.pdbx_strand_id
1 'polypeptide(L)' 'QTGVEMEALTGTSVGLLTIYDMVKAIDKGMIIRNVQLESKSGGKSGDFKR' A
#
# COMPACT_ATOMS: atom_id res chain seq x y z
N GLN A 1 -6.50 2.65 -21.43
CA GLN A 1 -5.70 3.02 -20.24
C GLN A 1 -6.36 2.42 -19.01
N THR A 2 -5.58 1.85 -18.09
CA THR A 2 -6.02 1.20 -16.86
C THR A 2 -5.77 2.11 -15.66
N GLY A 3 -6.45 1.85 -14.55
CA GLY A 3 -6.10 2.50 -13.28
C GLY A 3 -4.77 1.99 -12.72
N VAL A 4 -4.24 2.69 -11.71
CA VAL A 4 -2.94 2.42 -11.09
C VAL A 4 -3.06 2.03 -9.61
N GLU A 5 -4.20 1.46 -9.21
CA GLU A 5 -4.47 1.08 -7.83
C GLU A 5 -3.49 0.00 -7.33
N MET A 6 -3.12 -0.93 -8.22
CA MET A 6 -2.23 -2.03 -7.88
C MET A 6 -0.80 -1.54 -7.68
N GLU A 7 -0.36 -0.56 -8.45
CA GLU A 7 0.94 0.08 -8.34
C GLU A 7 1.08 0.82 -7.01
N ALA A 8 0.03 1.54 -6.59
CA ALA A 8 -0.01 2.22 -5.30
C ALA A 8 0.05 1.23 -4.12
N LEU A 9 -0.77 0.17 -4.15
CA LEU A 9 -0.81 -0.84 -3.09
C LEU A 9 0.47 -1.67 -3.03
N THR A 10 1.03 -2.02 -4.19
CA THR A 10 2.28 -2.78 -4.28
C THR A 10 3.46 -1.94 -3.79
N GLY A 11 3.58 -0.68 -4.23
CA GLY A 11 4.61 0.23 -3.77
C GLY A 11 4.58 0.44 -2.26
N THR A 12 3.39 0.63 -1.69
CA THR A 12 3.20 0.73 -0.24
C THR A 12 3.64 -0.56 0.48
N SER A 13 3.21 -1.71 -0.04
CA SER A 13 3.55 -3.02 0.56
C SER A 13 5.05 -3.29 0.55
N VAL A 14 5.73 -3.03 -0.58
CA VAL A 14 7.18 -3.21 -0.69
C VAL A 14 7.92 -2.25 0.24
N GLY A 15 7.54 -0.97 0.30
CA GLY A 15 8.14 -0.01 1.23
C GLY A 15 7.99 -0.43 2.70
N LEU A 16 6.81 -0.92 3.08
CA LEU A 16 6.56 -1.43 4.43
C LEU A 16 7.37 -2.70 4.73
N LEU A 17 7.54 -3.60 3.76
CA LEU A 17 8.40 -4.77 3.90
C LEU A 17 9.88 -4.39 4.05
N THR A 18 10.34 -3.35 3.36
CA THR A 18 11.70 -2.81 3.54
C THR A 18 11.89 -2.28 4.97
N ILE A 19 10.91 -1.56 5.52
CA ILE A 19 10.95 -1.11 6.91
C ILE A 19 11.01 -2.31 7.85
N TYR A 20 10.14 -3.30 7.66
CA TYR A 20 10.15 -4.52 8.45
C TYR A 20 11.54 -5.18 8.42
N ASP A 21 12.15 -5.28 7.24
CA ASP A 21 13.48 -5.86 7.09
C ASP A 21 14.55 -5.12 7.89
N MET A 22 14.52 -3.79 7.92
CA MET A 22 15.48 -2.98 8.68
C MET A 22 15.33 -3.11 10.20
N VAL A 23 14.12 -3.34 10.71
CA VAL A 23 13.85 -3.35 12.17
C VAL A 23 13.52 -4.73 12.76
N LYS A 24 13.41 -5.79 11.95
CA LYS A 24 13.09 -7.17 12.40
C LYS A 24 14.04 -7.74 13.47
N ALA A 25 15.23 -7.18 13.61
CA ALA A 25 16.19 -7.59 14.64
C ALA A 25 15.80 -7.09 16.05
N ILE A 26 15.05 -5.98 16.12
CA ILE A 26 14.59 -5.35 17.36
C ILE A 26 13.30 -6.03 17.83
N ASP A 27 12.34 -6.17 16.92
CA ASP A 27 11.07 -6.84 17.18
C ASP A 27 10.65 -7.66 15.96
N LYS A 28 10.44 -8.97 16.17
CA LYS A 28 9.95 -9.90 15.14
C LYS A 28 8.43 -9.98 15.08
N GLY A 29 7.74 -9.48 16.11
CA GLY A 29 6.29 -9.51 16.24
C GLY A 29 5.56 -8.36 15.56
N MET A 30 6.28 -7.48 14.84
CA MET A 30 5.67 -6.35 14.14
C MET A 30 4.63 -6.81 13.12
N ILE A 31 3.54 -6.05 12.99
CA ILE A 31 2.44 -6.39 12.09
C ILE A 31 2.16 -5.20 11.18
N ILE A 32 2.28 -5.44 9.88
CA ILE A 32 1.80 -4.51 8.85
C ILE A 32 0.28 -4.64 8.76
N ARG A 33 -0.46 -3.55 8.94
CA ARG A 33 -1.93 -3.51 8.94
C ARG A 33 -2.43 -2.33 8.12
N ASN A 34 -3.71 -2.36 7.75
CA ASN A 34 -4.42 -1.25 7.11
C ASN A 34 -3.81 -0.78 5.79
N VAL A 35 -3.25 -1.68 4.99
CA VAL A 35 -2.85 -1.39 3.61
C VAL A 35 -4.11 -1.37 2.75
N GLN A 36 -4.54 -0.18 2.34
CA GLN A 36 -5.76 0.02 1.58
C GLN A 36 -5.66 1.25 0.68
N LEU A 37 -6.52 1.32 -0.32
CA LEU A 37 -6.64 2.48 -1.18
C LEU A 37 -7.47 3.56 -0.47
N GLU A 38 -6.88 4.76 -0.30
CA GLU A 38 -7.54 5.92 0.31
C GLU A 38 -8.29 6.76 -0.74
N SER A 39 -7.69 6.91 -1.93
CA SER A 39 -8.31 7.64 -3.04
C SER A 39 -7.78 7.15 -4.38
N LYS A 40 -8.63 7.26 -5.40
CA LYS A 40 -8.28 7.13 -6.81
C LYS A 40 -9.07 8.15 -7.59
N SER A 41 -8.46 8.78 -8.58
CA SER A 41 -9.16 9.65 -9.54
C SER A 41 -9.11 9.07 -10.95
N GLY A 42 -10.20 9.24 -11.69
CA GLY A 42 -10.30 8.90 -13.11
C GLY A 42 -10.58 7.43 -13.44
N GLY A 43 -10.71 7.18 -14.75
CA GLY A 43 -11.21 5.91 -15.30
C GLY A 43 -12.74 5.86 -15.39
N LYS A 44 -13.28 4.80 -16.00
CA LYS A 44 -14.72 4.64 -16.22
C LYS A 44 -15.54 4.64 -14.93
N SER A 45 -14.93 4.19 -13.83
CA SER A 45 -15.57 4.10 -12.52
C SER A 45 -15.61 5.43 -11.76
N GLY A 46 -14.98 6.49 -12.30
CA GLY A 46 -14.90 7.80 -11.66
C GLY A 46 -13.96 7.83 -10.44
N ASP A 47 -14.11 8.88 -9.65
CA ASP A 47 -13.30 9.12 -8.46
C ASP A 47 -13.80 8.29 -7.28
N PHE A 48 -12.87 7.64 -6.60
CA PHE A 48 -13.11 6.93 -5.35
C PHE A 48 -12.37 7.66 -4.23
N LYS A 49 -13.06 7.87 -3.11
CA LYS A 49 -12.47 8.36 -1.87
C LYS A 49 -13.14 7.61 -0.72
N ARG A 50 -12.34 7.08 0.19
CA ARG A 50 -12.82 6.42 1.40
C ARG A 50 -13.37 7.41 2.42
#